data_AF-A0A937WE10-F1
#
_entry.id   AF-A0A937WE10-F1
#
_cell.length_a   1.000
_cell.length_b   1.000
_cell.length_c   1.000
_cell.angle_alpha   90.00
_cell.angle_beta   90.00
_cell.angle_gamma   90.00
#
_symmetry.space_group_name_H-M   'P 1'
#
loop_
_entity.id
_entity.type
_entity.pdbx_description
1 polymer ?
#
loop_
_entity_poly.entity_id
_entity_poly.type
_entity_poly.pdbx_seq_one_letter_code
_entity_poly.pdbx_strand_id
1 'polypeptide(L)'
;MSKVKRQGVTTINAAMILSSIEWARLSFGRAELGDKRRTARAVSMASRIMRHPSASLPTQMGSLSALKGSYRLLAETNYLFSTTPPKCG
;
A
#
# COMPACT_ATOMS: atom_id res chain seq x y z
N MET A 1 -51.33 -12.64 6.81
CA MET A 1 -50.24 -12.73 5.81
C MET A 1 -48.99 -12.08 6.40
N SER A 2 -48.18 -12.85 7.12
CA SER A 2 -47.04 -12.31 7.88
C SER A 2 -45.83 -12.12 6.97
N LYS A 3 -45.38 -10.88 6.78
CA LYS A 3 -44.14 -10.54 6.06
C LYS A 3 -42.95 -11.09 6.86
N VAL A 4 -42.36 -12.17 6.36
CA VAL A 4 -41.09 -12.72 6.85
C VAL A 4 -39.99 -11.67 6.65
N LYS A 5 -39.45 -11.13 7.73
CA LYS A 5 -38.25 -10.28 7.71
C LYS A 5 -37.07 -11.15 7.26
N ARG A 6 -36.50 -10.85 6.09
CA ARG A 6 -35.21 -11.39 5.68
C ARG A 6 -34.12 -10.75 6.55
N GLN A 7 -33.78 -11.37 7.67
CA GLN A 7 -32.50 -11.13 8.32
C GLN A 7 -31.49 -12.07 7.68
N GLY A 8 -30.86 -11.60 6.60
CA GLY A 8 -29.85 -12.35 5.86
C GLY A 8 -28.44 -11.94 6.30
N VAL A 9 -27.82 -12.83 7.08
CA VAL A 9 -26.37 -13.02 7.27
C VAL A 9 -25.59 -11.82 7.84
N THR A 10 -25.48 -11.77 9.17
CA THR A 10 -24.50 -10.91 9.88
C THR A 10 -23.46 -11.79 10.57
N THR A 11 -22.49 -12.29 9.81
CA THR A 11 -21.25 -12.80 10.40
C THR A 11 -20.07 -12.56 9.46
N ILE A 12 -19.65 -11.30 9.32
CA ILE A 12 -18.25 -11.04 8.98
C ILE A 12 -17.54 -11.02 10.33
N ASN A 13 -16.56 -11.88 10.54
CA ASN A 13 -15.65 -11.72 11.66
C ASN A 13 -14.89 -10.41 11.42
N ALA A 14 -15.39 -9.36 12.07
CA ALA A 14 -15.24 -7.97 11.71
C ALA A 14 -13.91 -7.36 12.16
N ALA A 15 -12.84 -8.15 12.22
CA ALA A 15 -11.50 -7.70 12.63
C ALA A 15 -10.83 -6.88 11.51
N MET A 16 -11.51 -5.78 11.17
CA MET A 16 -11.14 -4.58 10.43
C MET A 16 -11.08 -4.65 8.91
N ILE A 17 -12.19 -4.25 8.28
CA ILE A 17 -12.11 -3.56 6.99
C ILE A 17 -11.45 -2.21 7.27
N LEU A 18 -10.14 -2.12 7.04
CA LEU A 18 -9.38 -0.89 7.16
C LEU A 18 -9.74 0.07 6.02
N SER A 19 -9.75 1.37 6.30
CA SER A 19 -9.72 2.35 5.22
C SER A 19 -8.45 2.17 4.39
N SER A 20 -8.49 2.59 3.13
CA SER A 20 -7.35 2.49 2.23
C SER A 20 -6.05 3.09 2.83
N ILE A 21 -6.14 4.20 3.56
CA ILE A 21 -4.98 4.84 4.19
C ILE A 21 -4.48 4.08 5.42
N GLU A 22 -5.38 3.47 6.20
CA GLU A 22 -5.00 2.66 7.37
C GLU A 22 -4.30 1.38 6.93
N TRP A 23 -4.85 0.69 5.93
CA TRP A 23 -4.20 -0.45 5.31
C TRP A 23 -2.81 -0.07 4.79
N ALA A 24 -2.69 1.02 4.04
CA ALA A 24 -1.41 1.46 3.49
C ALA A 24 -0.37 1.81 4.57
N ARG A 25 -0.80 2.43 5.68
CA ARG A 25 0.08 2.73 6.84
C ARG A 25 0.50 1.46 7.56
N LEU A 26 -0.41 0.51 7.76
CA LEU A 26 -0.10 -0.76 8.41
C LEU A 26 0.89 -1.57 7.58
N SER A 27 0.72 -1.60 6.26
CA SER A 27 1.57 -2.37 5.35
C SER A 27 2.93 -1.71 5.08
N PHE A 28 2.99 -0.39 4.90
CA PHE A 28 4.20 0.29 4.41
C PHE A 28 4.75 1.35 5.36
N GLY A 29 4.04 1.71 6.44
CA GLY A 29 4.46 2.78 7.35
C GLY A 29 5.74 2.49 8.12
N ARG A 30 6.12 1.21 8.23
CA ARG A 30 7.36 0.74 8.87
C ARG A 30 8.41 0.26 7.87
N ALA A 31 8.22 0.50 6.57
CA ALA A 31 9.19 0.09 5.56
C ALA A 31 10.50 0.89 5.69
N GLU A 32 11.62 0.18 5.83
CA GLU A 32 12.98 0.74 5.95
C GLU A 32 13.57 1.01 4.56
N LEU A 33 13.12 2.10 3.93
CA LEU A 33 13.53 2.46 2.57
C LEU A 33 14.77 3.39 2.52
N GLY A 34 15.48 3.50 3.64
CA GLY A 34 16.65 4.38 3.83
C GLY A 34 16.33 5.88 3.92
N ASP A 35 15.10 6.31 3.63
CA ASP A 35 14.64 7.70 3.77
C ASP A 35 13.16 7.74 4.16
N LYS A 36 12.83 8.49 5.22
CA LYS A 36 11.46 8.69 5.72
C LYS A 36 10.51 9.23 4.64
N ARG A 37 11.01 10.06 3.71
CA ARG A 37 10.24 10.59 2.58
C ARG A 37 9.83 9.50 1.59
N ARG A 38 10.66 8.47 1.42
CA ARG A 38 10.34 7.29 0.58
C ARG A 38 9.24 6.46 1.23
N THR A 39 9.34 6.22 2.55
CA THR A 39 8.29 5.53 3.32
C THR A 39 6.95 6.26 3.24
N ALA A 40 6.94 7.59 3.42
CA ALA A 40 5.73 8.40 3.27
C ALA A 40 5.13 8.31 1.86
N ARG A 41 5.99 8.32 0.82
CA ARG A 41 5.55 8.16 -0.57
C ARG A 41 4.97 6.77 -0.84
N ALA A 42 5.56 5.71 -0.28
CA ALA A 42 5.05 4.34 -0.41
C ALA A 42 3.65 4.22 0.17
N VAL A 43 3.41 4.74 1.38
CA VAL A 43 2.09 4.78 2.01
C VAL A 43 1.09 5.55 1.15
N SER A 44 1.47 6.73 0.65
CA SER A 44 0.60 7.53 -0.22
C SER A 44 0.25 6.77 -1.49
N MET A 45 1.23 6.21 -2.20
CA MET A 45 1.03 5.43 -3.42
C MET A 45 0.12 4.23 -3.19
N ALA A 46 0.37 3.43 -2.15
CA ALA A 46 -0.42 2.26 -1.81
C ALA A 46 -1.90 2.62 -1.53
N SER A 47 -2.14 3.70 -0.78
CA SER A 47 -3.52 4.16 -0.52
C SER A 47 -4.28 4.55 -1.80
N ARG A 48 -3.57 4.97 -2.84
CA ARG A 48 -4.20 5.35 -4.13
C ARG A 48 -4.48 4.11 -4.97
N ILE A 49 -3.56 3.15 -4.97
CA ILE A 49 -3.74 1.86 -5.64
C ILE A 49 -4.95 1.13 -5.05
N MET A 50 -5.08 1.09 -3.73
CA MET A 50 -6.17 0.36 -3.06
C MET A 50 -7.57 0.90 -3.39
N ARG A 51 -7.70 2.18 -3.76
CA ARG A 51 -9.01 2.73 -4.19
C ARG A 51 -9.47 2.15 -5.52
N HIS A 52 -8.55 1.87 -6.44
CA HIS A 52 -8.84 1.33 -7.77
C HIS A 52 -7.69 0.41 -8.22
N PRO A 53 -7.61 -0.82 -7.67
CA PRO A 53 -6.45 -1.69 -7.88
C PRO A 53 -6.29 -2.16 -9.33
N SER A 54 -7.39 -2.20 -10.10
CA SER A 54 -7.40 -2.57 -11.52
C SER A 54 -7.03 -1.42 -12.47
N ALA A 55 -6.95 -0.18 -11.97
CA ALA A 55 -6.57 0.96 -12.79
C ALA A 55 -5.04 1.00 -13.04
N SER A 56 -4.62 1.64 -14.12
CA SER A 56 -3.20 1.86 -14.38
C SER A 56 -2.58 2.83 -13.38
N LEU A 57 -1.27 2.73 -13.14
CA LEU A 57 -0.54 3.65 -12.26
C LEU A 57 -0.74 5.14 -12.63
N PRO A 58 -0.69 5.55 -13.91
CA PRO A 58 -1.01 6.92 -14.31
C PRO A 58 -2.40 7.37 -13.82
N THR A 59 -3.42 6.54 -14.04
CA THR A 59 -4.80 6.81 -13.60
C THR A 59 -4.90 6.89 -12.08
N GLN A 60 -4.23 6.00 -11.34
CA GLN A 60 -4.20 6.03 -9.87
C GLN A 60 -3.49 7.28 -9.31
N MET A 61 -2.42 7.74 -9.97
CA MET A 61 -1.58 8.84 -9.51
C MET A 61 -2.07 10.25 -9.90
N GLY A 62 -2.97 10.37 -10.86
CA GLY A 62 -3.76 11.59 -11.17
C GLY A 62 -2.97 12.88 -11.45
N SER A 63 -1.64 12.82 -11.46
CA SER A 63 -0.74 13.95 -11.71
C SER A 63 0.64 13.44 -12.10
N LEU A 64 1.35 14.18 -12.95
CA LEU A 64 2.68 13.83 -13.41
C LEU A 64 3.71 13.80 -12.28
N SER A 65 3.61 14.72 -11.32
CA SER A 65 4.50 14.78 -10.15
C SER A 65 4.40 13.51 -9.30
N ALA A 66 3.16 13.08 -8.98
CA ALA A 66 2.95 11.85 -8.23
C ALA A 66 3.39 10.62 -9.02
N LEU A 67 3.06 10.55 -10.31
CA LEU A 67 3.44 9.43 -11.17
C LEU A 67 4.96 9.28 -11.27
N LYS A 68 5.67 10.38 -11.53
CA LYS A 68 7.15 10.39 -11.57
C LYS A 68 7.73 10.00 -10.22
N GLY A 69 7.14 10.48 -9.12
CA GLY A 69 7.53 10.11 -7.76
C GLY A 69 7.38 8.61 -7.49
N SER A 70 6.29 8.00 -7.95
CA SER A 70 6.01 6.57 -7.85
C SER A 70 6.97 5.73 -8.66
N TYR A 71 7.22 6.07 -9.93
CA TYR A 71 8.21 5.35 -10.73
C TYR A 71 9.62 5.46 -10.14
N ARG A 72 10.02 6.65 -9.65
CA ARG A 72 11.30 6.79 -8.95
C ARG A 72 11.40 5.92 -7.70
N LEU A 73 10.29 5.75 -6.97
CA LEU A 73 10.27 4.88 -5.79
C LEU A 73 10.43 3.40 -6.19
N LEU A 74 9.75 2.97 -7.26
CA LEU A 74 9.78 1.59 -7.75
C LEU A 74 11.08 1.22 -8.49
N ALA A 75 11.70 2.19 -9.17
CA ALA A 75 12.94 2.02 -9.90
C ALA A 75 14.19 2.12 -9.01
N GLU A 76 14.04 2.48 -7.73
CA GLU A 76 15.16 2.57 -6.81
C GLU A 76 15.62 1.17 -6.39
N THR A 77 16.64 0.66 -7.08
CA THR A 77 17.33 -0.57 -6.71
C THR A 77 18.32 -0.29 -5.57
N ASN A 78 17.82 -0.08 -4.36
CA ASN A 78 18.71 -0.12 -3.20
C ASN A 78 19.04 -1.59 -2.92
N TYR A 79 20.24 -2.02 -3.33
CA TYR A 79 20.77 -3.40 -3.32
C TYR A 79 20.93 -4.04 -1.93
N LEU A 80 20.09 -3.70 -0.95
CA LEU A 80 20.17 -4.21 0.43
C LEU A 80 19.30 -5.47 0.66
N PHE A 81 19.25 -6.38 -0.31
CA PHE A 81 19.23 -7.79 0.11
C PHE A 81 20.67 -8.09 0.52
N SER A 82 20.93 -8.18 1.82
CA SER A 82 22.28 -8.22 2.38
C SER A 82 23.13 -9.34 1.77
N THR A 83 23.94 -9.01 0.76
CA THR A 83 25.13 -9.78 0.43
C THR A 83 26.34 -8.91 0.69
N THR A 84 26.51 -8.50 1.95
CA THR A 84 27.87 -8.26 2.43
C THR A 84 28.44 -9.63 2.77
N PRO A 85 29.33 -10.23 1.93
CA PRO A 85 30.04 -11.42 2.36
C PRO A 85 30.80 -11.08 3.66
N PRO A 86 30.90 -12.03 4.61
CA PRO A 86 31.66 -11.79 5.83
C PRO A 86 33.08 -11.37 5.42
N LYS A 87 33.59 -10.29 6.01
CA LYS A 87 35.01 -9.93 5.87
C LYS A 87 35.80 -11.09 6.47
N CYS A 88 36.44 -11.89 5.62
CA CYS A 88 37.49 -12.79 6.07
C CYS A 88 38.59 -11.91 6.66
N GLY A 89 38.78 -12.04 7.97
CA GLY A 89 39.94 -11.50 8.68
C GLY A 89 41.19 -12.28 8.36
#